data_AF-A0A6A3HR66-F1
#
_entry.id   AF-A0A6A3HR66-F1
#
_cell.length_a   1.000
_cell.length_b   1.000
_cell.length_c   1.000
_cell.angle_alpha   90.00
_cell.angle_beta   90.00
_cell.angle_gamma   90.00
#
_symmetry.space_group_name_H-M   'P 1'
#
loop_
_entity.id
_entity.type
_entity.pdbx_description
1 polymer ?
#
loop_
_entity_poly.entity_id
_entity_poly.type
_entity_poly.pdbx_seq_one_letter_code
_entity_poly.pdbx_strand_id
1 'polypeptide(L)'
;MQLAVLLTHEESSTRKRIKLLMKFGDLALETLLLYQMLEAGSPAVLIGIFTFVTASNALACAAMMFFVPHERAPLAEIFIDILFDFLIIIGCPMLVVYCLSTFTFDHVKFAINLEVFPPGWFEQGASVLADAEQVGVIYESLKSLRIMTALNFFTRIGVNMTLCFRLWLVVGLIKTPKKHRSSVYPKRHRLGAALLVAYAAMLIICVEESVRTSSLACQPHPECVVNARRWTVLEAGSLTQCPCLMLIDRDLAPKTYAEWENPMNVTEKVAQLAAKGELHTLQLTNRYLGTLPEELRRCKNLRHLSLEYTHTQTFPAWIGEFTKLEFL
;
A
#
# COMPACT_ATOMS: atom_id res chain seq x y z
N MET A 1 -4.44 -31.79 6.68
CA MET A 1 -3.65 -32.48 7.73
C MET A 1 -2.88 -33.70 7.21
N GLN A 2 -3.45 -34.54 6.33
CA GLN A 2 -2.72 -35.67 5.70
C GLN A 2 -1.54 -35.25 4.80
N LEU A 3 -1.62 -34.09 4.12
CA LEU A 3 -0.52 -33.54 3.32
C LEU A 3 0.73 -33.23 4.17
N ALA A 4 0.53 -32.72 5.39
CA ALA A 4 1.61 -32.42 6.34
C ALA A 4 2.29 -33.68 6.89
N VAL A 5 1.55 -34.79 7.00
CA VAL A 5 2.08 -36.08 7.45
C VAL A 5 2.85 -36.77 6.32
N LEU A 6 2.36 -36.72 5.08
CA LEU A 6 3.08 -37.22 3.88
C LEU A 6 4.43 -36.51 3.68
N LEU A 7 4.48 -35.20 3.92
CA LEU A 7 5.72 -34.39 3.90
C LEU A 7 6.80 -34.83 4.92
N THR A 8 6.41 -35.57 5.96
CA THR A 8 7.36 -36.06 6.99
C THR A 8 7.99 -37.41 6.64
N HIS A 9 7.42 -38.16 5.68
CA HIS A 9 7.80 -39.54 5.39
C HIS A 9 8.68 -39.73 4.14
N GLU A 10 8.70 -38.75 3.22
CA GLU A 10 9.47 -38.82 1.97
C GLU A 10 10.88 -38.23 2.05
N GLU A 11 11.74 -38.76 1.18
CA GLU A 11 13.20 -38.60 1.06
C GLU A 11 13.76 -37.17 1.25
N SER A 12 15.04 -37.14 1.64
CA SER A 12 15.87 -35.95 1.83
C SER A 12 15.81 -34.93 0.67
N SER A 13 15.68 -35.39 -0.58
CA SER A 13 15.68 -34.53 -1.78
C SER A 13 14.35 -33.81 -1.99
N THR A 14 13.22 -34.51 -1.87
CA THR A 14 11.86 -33.97 -2.00
C THR A 14 11.60 -32.92 -0.93
N ARG A 15 12.03 -33.18 0.31
CA ARG A 15 11.93 -32.22 1.43
C ARG A 15 12.72 -30.94 1.18
N LYS A 16 13.93 -31.01 0.60
CA LYS A 16 14.72 -29.82 0.25
C LYS A 16 14.04 -28.98 -0.81
N ARG A 17 13.48 -29.62 -1.86
CA ARG A 17 12.75 -28.91 -2.92
C ARG A 17 11.51 -28.19 -2.38
N ILE A 18 10.74 -28.84 -1.51
CA ILE A 18 9.54 -28.24 -0.91
C ILE A 18 9.90 -27.04 -0.03
N LYS A 19 10.94 -27.14 0.80
CA LYS A 19 11.39 -26.02 1.62
C LYS A 19 11.92 -24.85 0.79
N LEU A 20 12.65 -25.14 -0.29
CA LEU A 20 13.09 -24.12 -1.24
C LEU A 20 11.90 -23.43 -1.91
N LEU A 21 10.89 -24.20 -2.34
CA LEU A 21 9.67 -23.68 -2.94
C LEU A 21 8.88 -22.78 -1.97
N MET A 22 8.74 -23.20 -0.71
CA MET A 22 8.11 -22.36 0.32
C MET A 22 8.85 -21.04 0.47
N LYS A 23 10.18 -21.06 0.47
CA LYS A 23 11.00 -19.85 0.61
C LYS A 23 10.81 -18.84 -0.53
N PHE A 24 10.82 -19.33 -1.77
CA PHE A 24 10.53 -18.49 -2.93
C PHE A 24 9.07 -18.03 -2.95
N GLY A 25 8.14 -18.88 -2.50
CA GLY A 25 6.74 -18.55 -2.33
C GLY A 25 6.53 -17.41 -1.34
N ASP A 26 7.19 -17.46 -0.19
CA ASP A 26 7.14 -16.41 0.84
C ASP A 26 7.67 -15.08 0.27
N LEU A 27 8.85 -15.09 -0.34
CA LEU A 27 9.42 -13.89 -0.95
C LEU A 27 8.53 -13.31 -2.06
N ALA A 28 7.89 -14.17 -2.86
CA ALA A 28 6.93 -13.74 -3.87
C ALA A 28 5.66 -13.13 -3.26
N LEU A 29 5.14 -13.71 -2.17
CA LEU A 29 3.99 -13.16 -1.43
C LEU A 29 4.33 -11.80 -0.82
N GLU A 30 5.52 -11.67 -0.22
CA GLU A 30 6.03 -10.39 0.31
C GLU A 30 6.18 -9.34 -0.80
N THR A 31 6.76 -9.71 -1.95
CA THR A 31 6.88 -8.81 -3.12
C THR A 31 5.51 -8.35 -3.60
N LEU A 32 4.54 -9.27 -3.66
CA LEU A 32 3.19 -8.97 -4.12
C LEU A 32 2.45 -8.04 -3.14
N LEU A 33 2.65 -8.22 -1.83
CA LEU A 33 2.15 -7.28 -0.83
C LEU A 33 2.78 -5.89 -0.99
N LEU A 34 4.09 -5.81 -1.20
CA LEU A 34 4.78 -4.54 -1.45
C LEU A 34 4.25 -3.85 -2.72
N TYR A 35 4.04 -4.61 -3.79
CA TYR A 35 3.43 -4.10 -5.02
C TYR A 35 2.01 -3.57 -4.78
N GLN A 36 1.18 -4.28 -4.00
CA GLN A 36 -0.14 -3.79 -3.62
C GLN A 36 -0.07 -2.49 -2.82
N MET A 37 0.92 -2.32 -1.95
CA MET A 37 1.11 -1.08 -1.19
C MET A 37 1.50 0.09 -2.09
N LEU A 38 2.35 -0.15 -3.09
CA LEU A 38 2.73 0.83 -4.10
C LEU A 38 1.50 1.29 -4.92
N GLU A 39 0.70 0.34 -5.42
CA GLU A 39 -0.52 0.62 -6.20
C GLU A 39 -1.63 1.29 -5.39
N ALA A 40 -1.70 1.02 -4.07
CA ALA A 40 -2.67 1.65 -3.19
C ALA A 40 -2.30 3.09 -2.79
N GLY A 41 -1.08 3.56 -3.12
CA GLY A 41 -0.61 4.88 -2.70
C GLY A 41 -0.31 4.97 -1.20
N SER A 42 0.18 3.88 -0.60
CA SER A 42 0.51 3.86 0.83
C SER A 42 1.58 4.91 1.20
N PRO A 43 1.68 5.35 2.48
CA PRO A 43 2.68 6.32 2.91
C PRO A 43 4.12 5.90 2.63
N ALA A 44 5.01 6.87 2.38
CA ALA A 44 6.40 6.58 1.95
C ALA A 44 7.21 5.85 3.00
N VAL A 45 7.02 6.23 4.26
CA VAL A 45 7.66 5.60 5.41
C VAL A 45 7.28 4.12 5.51
N LEU A 46 6.00 3.79 5.33
CA LEU A 46 5.50 2.42 5.43
C LEU A 46 6.09 1.54 4.31
N ILE A 47 6.12 2.04 3.07
CA ILE A 47 6.73 1.33 1.94
C ILE A 47 8.24 1.17 2.13
N GLY A 48 8.94 2.19 2.62
CA GLY A 48 10.37 2.12 2.90
C GLY A 48 10.71 1.04 3.94
N ILE A 49 9.96 0.99 5.04
CA ILE A 49 10.14 -0.04 6.07
C ILE A 49 9.84 -1.44 5.53
N PHE A 50 8.74 -1.61 4.80
CA PHE A 50 8.39 -2.92 4.21
C PHE A 50 9.48 -3.40 3.25
N THR A 51 9.96 -2.51 2.38
CA THR A 51 11.06 -2.77 1.43
C THR A 51 12.33 -3.18 2.17
N PHE A 52 12.68 -2.47 3.24
CA PHE A 52 13.84 -2.79 4.07
C PHE A 52 13.73 -4.19 4.70
N VAL A 53 12.54 -4.55 5.23
CA VAL A 53 12.28 -5.85 5.84
C VAL A 53 12.39 -6.97 4.80
N THR A 54 11.74 -6.84 3.64
CA THR A 54 11.80 -7.84 2.55
C THR A 54 13.21 -7.97 1.95
N ALA A 55 13.93 -6.86 1.74
CA ALA A 55 15.30 -6.88 1.25
C ALA A 55 16.25 -7.53 2.28
N SER A 56 16.08 -7.20 3.57
CA SER A 56 16.85 -7.81 4.66
C SER A 56 16.58 -9.31 4.80
N ASN A 57 15.35 -9.77 4.58
CA ASN A 57 15.01 -11.19 4.53
C ASN A 57 15.81 -11.92 3.44
N ALA A 58 15.79 -11.39 2.21
CA ALA A 58 16.56 -11.94 1.09
C ALA A 58 18.09 -11.93 1.35
N LEU A 59 18.62 -10.86 1.94
CA LEU A 59 20.04 -10.76 2.29
C LEU A 59 20.44 -11.70 3.43
N ALA A 60 19.59 -11.88 4.45
CA ALA A 60 19.81 -12.85 5.51
C ALA A 60 19.87 -14.27 4.93
N CYS A 61 19.01 -14.59 3.97
CA CYS A 61 19.05 -15.85 3.22
C CYS A 61 20.38 -16.04 2.48
N ALA A 62 20.91 -14.99 1.85
CA ALA A 62 22.22 -15.03 1.19
C ALA A 62 23.36 -15.21 2.21
N ALA A 63 23.33 -14.50 3.33
CA ALA A 63 24.33 -14.59 4.40
C ALA A 63 24.37 -15.99 5.04
N MET A 64 23.22 -16.61 5.24
CA MET A 64 23.10 -17.99 5.75
C MET A 64 23.83 -19.02 4.87
N MET A 65 23.93 -18.79 3.56
CA MET A 65 24.68 -19.67 2.65
C MET A 65 26.21 -19.62 2.84
N PHE A 66 26.74 -18.58 3.49
CA PHE A 66 28.18 -18.34 3.66
C PHE A 66 28.68 -18.48 5.11
N PHE A 67 27.92 -17.96 6.08
CA PHE A 67 28.46 -17.71 7.43
C PHE A 67 28.02 -18.71 8.49
N VAL A 68 26.93 -19.47 8.29
CA VAL A 68 26.36 -20.29 9.38
C VAL A 68 26.83 -21.74 9.35
N PRO A 69 27.39 -22.27 10.46
CA PRO A 69 27.79 -23.68 10.58
C PRO A 69 26.61 -24.65 10.43
N HIS A 70 26.86 -25.79 9.78
CA HIS A 70 25.82 -26.77 9.39
C HIS A 70 24.98 -27.29 10.57
N GLU A 71 25.54 -27.35 11.77
CA GLU A 71 24.85 -27.86 12.96
C GLU A 71 23.77 -26.91 13.50
N ARG A 72 23.92 -25.59 13.30
CA ARG A 72 22.96 -24.57 13.75
C ARG A 72 22.14 -23.97 12.61
N ALA A 73 22.53 -24.21 11.36
CA ALA A 73 21.89 -23.70 10.16
C ALA A 73 20.36 -23.90 10.10
N PRO A 74 19.78 -25.10 10.33
CA PRO A 74 18.33 -25.28 10.18
C PRO A 74 17.51 -24.58 11.26
N LEU A 75 18.05 -24.40 12.48
CA LEU A 75 17.39 -23.66 13.56
C LEU A 75 17.45 -22.16 13.31
N ALA A 76 18.64 -21.65 12.96
CA ALA A 76 18.84 -20.25 12.63
C ALA A 76 18.01 -19.83 11.40
N GLU A 77 17.91 -20.70 10.38
CA GLU A 77 17.06 -20.50 9.20
C GLU A 77 15.60 -20.28 9.60
N ILE A 78 15.01 -21.21 10.35
CA ILE A 78 13.60 -21.11 10.78
C ILE A 78 13.37 -19.88 11.66
N PHE A 79 14.33 -19.54 12.54
CA PHE A 79 14.20 -18.39 13.43
C PHE A 79 14.24 -17.04 12.69
N ILE A 80 15.18 -16.89 11.75
CA ILE A 80 15.28 -15.70 10.89
C ILE A 80 13.99 -15.54 10.07
N ASP A 81 13.53 -16.65 9.50
CA ASP A 81 12.31 -16.74 8.71
C ASP A 81 11.08 -16.29 9.52
N ILE A 82 10.91 -16.80 10.75
CA ILE A 82 9.83 -16.37 11.67
C ILE A 82 9.95 -14.89 12.06
N LEU A 83 11.18 -14.39 12.29
CA LEU A 83 11.39 -13.00 12.67
C LEU A 83 10.88 -12.04 11.57
N PHE A 84 11.22 -12.31 10.31
CA PHE A 84 10.79 -11.48 9.18
C PHE A 84 9.29 -11.61 8.91
N ASP A 85 8.73 -12.83 8.95
CA ASP A 85 7.29 -13.03 8.84
C ASP A 85 6.52 -12.26 9.93
N PHE A 86 7.03 -12.27 11.17
CA PHE A 86 6.44 -11.55 12.29
C PHE A 86 6.47 -10.03 12.07
N LEU A 87 7.60 -9.50 11.60
CA LEU A 87 7.73 -8.07 11.28
C LEU A 87 6.73 -7.63 10.19
N ILE A 88 6.48 -8.48 9.19
CA ILE A 88 5.53 -8.18 8.11
C ILE A 88 4.09 -8.30 8.59
N ILE A 89 3.75 -9.39 9.26
CA ILE A 89 2.36 -9.71 9.64
C ILE A 89 1.88 -8.85 10.81
N ILE A 90 2.72 -8.62 11.81
CA ILE A 90 2.35 -7.91 13.05
C ILE A 90 2.93 -6.50 13.07
N GLY A 91 4.20 -6.35 12.65
CA GLY A 91 4.87 -5.05 12.65
C GLY A 91 4.23 -4.04 11.71
N CYS A 92 3.88 -4.43 10.48
CA CYS A 92 3.28 -3.48 9.52
C CYS A 92 1.90 -2.95 9.95
N PRO A 93 0.93 -3.76 10.39
CA PRO A 93 -0.32 -3.23 10.94
C PRO A 93 -0.13 -2.36 12.18
N MET A 94 0.79 -2.73 13.08
CA MET A 94 1.10 -1.93 14.26
C MET A 94 1.72 -0.58 13.89
N LEU A 95 2.55 -0.53 12.85
CA LEU A 95 3.12 0.72 12.36
C LEU A 95 2.04 1.64 11.79
N VAL A 96 1.06 1.09 11.06
CA VAL A 96 -0.10 1.88 10.60
C VAL A 96 -0.84 2.48 11.79
N VAL A 97 -1.09 1.70 12.84
CA VAL A 97 -1.72 2.20 14.07
C VAL A 97 -0.87 3.26 14.77
N TYR A 98 0.45 3.09 14.80
CA TYR A 98 1.37 4.09 15.34
C TYR A 98 1.31 5.40 14.53
N CYS A 99 1.34 5.33 13.19
CA CYS A 99 1.19 6.49 12.33
C CYS A 99 -0.16 7.21 12.57
N LEU A 100 -1.24 6.47 12.85
CA LEU A 100 -2.51 7.04 13.26
C LEU A 100 -2.44 7.72 14.62
N SER A 101 -1.66 7.18 15.56
CA SER A 101 -1.48 7.80 16.89
C SER A 101 -0.66 9.09 16.85
N THR A 102 0.18 9.26 15.83
CA THR A 102 0.96 10.49 15.60
C THR A 102 0.18 11.56 14.83
N PHE A 103 -1.08 11.29 14.45
CA PHE A 103 -1.93 12.27 13.79
C PHE A 103 -2.19 13.46 14.73
N THR A 104 -1.73 14.64 14.30
CA THR A 104 -1.91 15.88 15.05
C THR A 104 -3.19 16.56 14.60
N PHE A 105 -4.22 16.48 15.45
CA PHE A 105 -5.43 17.26 15.27
C PHE A 105 -5.27 18.63 15.94
N ASP A 106 -5.57 19.72 15.22
CA ASP A 106 -5.51 21.07 15.79
C ASP A 106 -6.64 21.27 16.81
N HIS A 107 -6.32 20.97 18.07
CA HIS A 107 -7.24 21.11 19.19
C HIS A 107 -7.71 22.55 19.42
N VAL A 108 -6.92 23.55 19.00
CA VAL A 108 -7.30 24.96 19.11
C VAL A 108 -8.38 25.28 18.09
N LYS A 109 -8.17 24.88 16.83
CA LYS A 109 -9.19 25.02 15.78
C LYS A 109 -10.46 24.24 16.10
N PHE A 110 -10.33 23.07 16.71
CA PHE A 110 -11.47 22.28 17.18
C PHE A 110 -12.27 22.95 18.29
N ALA A 111 -11.60 23.52 19.30
CA ALA A 111 -12.26 24.24 20.38
C ALA A 111 -13.08 25.42 19.83
N ILE A 112 -12.52 26.19 18.88
CA ILE A 112 -13.21 27.27 18.19
C ILE A 112 -14.45 26.73 17.45
N ASN A 113 -14.31 25.62 16.72
CA ASN A 113 -15.44 25.02 16.00
C ASN A 113 -16.56 24.55 16.93
N LEU A 114 -16.23 24.01 18.12
CA LEU A 114 -17.23 23.61 19.12
C LEU A 114 -17.99 24.80 19.72
N GLU A 115 -17.35 25.97 19.84
CA GLU A 115 -18.00 27.19 20.30
C GLU A 115 -18.92 27.80 19.23
N VAL A 116 -18.55 27.66 17.95
CA VAL A 116 -19.27 28.26 16.82
C VAL A 116 -20.42 27.37 16.32
N PHE A 117 -20.24 26.06 16.25
CA PHE A 117 -21.25 25.15 15.71
C PHE A 117 -22.24 24.67 16.79
N PRO A 118 -23.54 24.56 16.46
CA PRO A 118 -24.52 23.99 17.37
C PRO A 118 -24.19 22.51 17.68
N PRO A 119 -24.60 21.99 18.86
CA PRO A 119 -24.27 20.64 19.27
C PRO A 119 -24.73 19.60 18.23
N GLY A 120 -23.85 18.67 17.89
CA GLY A 120 -24.07 17.61 16.89
C GLY A 120 -23.65 17.95 15.45
N TRP A 121 -23.48 19.23 15.09
CA TRP A 121 -23.03 19.61 13.74
C TRP A 121 -21.57 19.21 13.48
N PHE A 122 -20.71 19.38 14.47
CA PHE A 122 -19.32 18.97 14.34
C PHE A 122 -19.21 17.44 14.16
N GLU A 123 -19.98 16.64 14.90
CA GLU A 123 -19.93 15.17 14.80
C GLU A 123 -20.35 14.67 13.40
N GLN A 124 -21.29 15.36 12.75
CA GLN A 124 -21.74 15.04 11.40
C GLN A 124 -20.82 15.61 10.30
N GLY A 125 -20.17 16.75 10.54
CA GLY A 125 -19.33 17.47 9.58
C GLY A 125 -17.81 17.34 9.79
N ALA A 126 -17.35 16.54 10.76
CA ALA A 126 -15.93 16.46 11.13
C ALA A 126 -15.02 16.06 9.96
N SER A 127 -15.48 15.18 9.06
CA SER A 127 -14.73 14.78 7.85
C SER A 127 -14.67 15.87 6.76
N VAL A 128 -15.58 16.84 6.81
CA VAL A 128 -15.60 18.01 5.92
C VAL A 128 -14.64 19.08 6.44
N LEU A 129 -14.56 19.21 7.78
CA LEU A 129 -13.76 20.23 8.48
C LEU A 129 -12.29 19.82 8.73
N ALA A 130 -12.02 18.52 8.81
CA ALA A 130 -10.67 17.99 8.97
C ALA A 130 -9.82 18.18 7.70
N ASP A 131 -8.50 18.23 7.88
CA ASP A 131 -7.55 18.32 6.78
C ASP A 131 -7.73 17.12 5.84
N ALA A 132 -8.19 17.41 4.62
CA ALA A 132 -8.53 16.39 3.67
C ALA A 132 -7.29 15.60 3.19
N GLU A 133 -6.11 16.22 3.23
CA GLU A 133 -4.85 15.54 2.92
C GLU A 133 -4.60 14.43 3.94
N GLN A 134 -4.64 14.78 5.22
CA GLN A 134 -4.37 13.84 6.30
C GLN A 134 -5.47 12.78 6.42
N VAL A 135 -6.74 13.15 6.24
CA VAL A 135 -7.87 12.21 6.23
C VAL A 135 -7.75 11.21 5.08
N GLY A 136 -7.36 11.66 3.88
CA GLY A 136 -7.16 10.78 2.72
C GLY A 136 -6.06 9.75 2.97
N VAL A 137 -4.91 10.20 3.51
CA VAL A 137 -3.79 9.31 3.88
C VAL A 137 -4.21 8.30 4.95
N ILE A 138 -4.96 8.72 5.96
CA ILE A 138 -5.48 7.85 7.03
C ILE A 138 -6.44 6.81 6.47
N TYR A 139 -7.39 7.26 5.65
CA TYR A 139 -8.41 6.39 5.07
C TYR A 139 -7.76 5.31 4.22
N GLU A 140 -6.83 5.65 3.33
CA GLU A 140 -6.13 4.66 2.51
C GLU A 140 -5.20 3.78 3.35
N SER A 141 -4.58 4.30 4.41
CA SER A 141 -3.79 3.49 5.35
C SER A 141 -4.64 2.46 6.09
N LEU A 142 -5.81 2.85 6.60
CA LEU A 142 -6.77 1.93 7.24
C LEU A 142 -7.36 0.94 6.25
N LYS A 143 -7.70 1.40 5.04
CA LYS A 143 -8.21 0.57 3.96
C LYS A 143 -7.17 -0.43 3.48
N SER A 144 -5.88 -0.10 3.54
CA SER A 144 -4.80 -1.05 3.28
C SER A 144 -4.84 -2.24 4.24
N LEU A 145 -5.27 -2.06 5.50
CA LEU A 145 -5.43 -3.14 6.47
C LEU A 145 -6.62 -4.07 6.15
N ARG A 146 -7.58 -3.59 5.35
CA ARG A 146 -8.79 -4.34 4.99
C ARG A 146 -8.53 -5.28 3.81
N ILE A 147 -9.11 -6.46 3.87
CA ILE A 147 -9.13 -7.40 2.76
C ILE A 147 -10.26 -6.99 1.81
N MET A 148 -9.91 -6.38 0.68
CA MET A 148 -10.88 -5.84 -0.29
C MET A 148 -10.93 -6.60 -1.61
N THR A 149 -9.85 -7.30 -1.96
CA THR A 149 -9.73 -8.04 -3.20
C THR A 149 -9.41 -9.50 -2.91
N ALA A 150 -9.76 -10.39 -3.85
CA ALA A 150 -9.37 -11.79 -3.76
C ALA A 150 -7.84 -11.93 -3.67
N LEU A 151 -7.08 -11.07 -4.38
CA LEU A 151 -5.63 -11.05 -4.31
C LEU A 151 -5.14 -10.73 -2.90
N ASN A 152 -5.69 -9.70 -2.24
CA ASN A 152 -5.34 -9.35 -0.85
C ASN A 152 -5.69 -10.48 0.12
N PHE A 153 -6.79 -11.19 -0.12
CA PHE A 153 -7.20 -12.33 0.68
C PHE A 153 -6.15 -13.45 0.60
N PHE A 154 -5.78 -13.86 -0.62
CA PHE A 154 -4.82 -14.93 -0.81
C PHE A 154 -3.42 -14.55 -0.35
N THR A 155 -2.97 -13.31 -0.59
CA THR A 155 -1.65 -12.87 -0.11
C THR A 155 -1.59 -12.87 1.40
N ARG A 156 -2.54 -12.21 2.07
CA ARG A 156 -2.55 -12.10 3.54
C ARG A 156 -2.75 -13.44 4.23
N ILE A 157 -3.66 -14.28 3.75
CA ILE A 157 -3.84 -15.63 4.31
C ILE A 157 -2.61 -16.48 4.02
N GLY A 158 -2.01 -16.35 2.83
CA GLY A 158 -0.77 -17.01 2.46
C GLY A 158 0.34 -16.76 3.48
N VAL A 159 0.66 -15.49 3.77
CA VAL A 159 1.73 -15.14 4.73
C VAL A 159 1.39 -15.59 6.15
N ASN A 160 0.13 -15.48 6.58
CA ASN A 160 -0.28 -15.97 7.89
C ASN A 160 -0.17 -17.51 8.00
N MET A 161 -0.55 -18.23 6.96
CA MET A 161 -0.45 -19.69 6.90
C MET A 161 1.01 -20.16 6.91
N THR A 162 1.92 -19.44 6.26
CA THR A 162 3.35 -19.77 6.23
C THR A 162 3.98 -19.54 7.60
N LEU A 163 3.64 -18.45 8.30
CA LEU A 163 4.02 -18.23 9.69
C LEU A 163 3.49 -19.34 10.61
N CYS A 164 2.20 -19.70 10.53
CA CYS A 164 1.62 -20.77 11.34
C CYS A 164 2.31 -22.12 11.10
N PHE A 165 2.62 -22.42 9.83
CA PHE A 165 3.35 -23.63 9.47
C PHE A 165 4.78 -23.65 10.03
N ARG A 166 5.51 -22.52 9.95
CA ARG A 166 6.85 -22.36 10.53
C ARG A 166 6.84 -22.50 12.05
N LEU A 167 5.87 -21.91 12.74
CA LEU A 167 5.68 -22.08 14.19
C LEU A 167 5.41 -23.55 14.57
N TRP A 168 4.57 -24.25 13.80
CA TRP A 168 4.32 -25.67 14.00
C TRP A 168 5.59 -26.52 13.82
N LEU A 169 6.41 -26.20 12.81
CA LEU A 169 7.71 -26.84 12.60
C LEU A 169 8.66 -26.62 13.78
N VAL A 170 8.68 -25.43 14.38
CA VAL A 170 9.47 -25.15 15.60
C VAL A 170 9.03 -26.02 16.76
N VAL A 171 7.72 -26.14 17.00
CA VAL A 171 7.19 -26.99 18.08
C VAL A 171 7.60 -28.46 17.88
N GLY A 172 7.56 -28.95 16.64
CA GLY A 172 8.06 -30.28 16.29
C GLY A 172 9.55 -30.46 16.57
N LEU A 173 10.35 -29.43 16.32
CA LEU A 173 11.79 -29.39 16.58
C LEU A 173 12.12 -29.41 18.08
N ILE A 174 11.37 -28.65 18.89
CA ILE A 174 11.50 -28.63 20.35
C ILE A 174 11.17 -30.02 20.94
N LYS A 175 10.13 -30.69 20.41
CA LYS A 175 9.73 -32.02 20.89
C LYS A 175 10.70 -33.14 20.47
N THR A 176 11.36 -33.03 19.31
CA THR A 176 12.23 -34.10 18.77
C THR A 176 13.51 -33.57 18.10
N PRO A 177 14.52 -33.14 18.87
CA PRO A 177 15.71 -32.46 18.34
C PRO A 177 16.58 -33.32 17.42
N LYS A 178 16.54 -34.66 17.56
CA LYS A 178 17.41 -35.59 16.80
C LYS A 178 16.97 -35.84 15.34
N LYS A 179 15.77 -35.40 14.91
CA LYS A 179 15.17 -35.81 13.62
C LYS A 179 15.42 -34.82 12.45
N HIS A 180 16.06 -33.67 12.67
CA HIS A 180 16.21 -32.63 11.65
C HIS A 180 17.67 -32.19 11.47
N ARG A 181 18.40 -32.84 10.55
CA ARG A 181 19.79 -32.51 10.17
C ARG A 181 19.96 -31.89 8.78
N SER A 182 18.91 -31.82 7.95
CA SER A 182 19.03 -31.31 6.58
C SER A 182 18.66 -29.82 6.49
N SER A 183 19.67 -28.95 6.39
CA SER A 183 19.50 -27.56 5.96
C SER A 183 19.08 -27.51 4.48
N VAL A 184 18.28 -26.50 4.13
CA VAL A 184 17.77 -26.26 2.77
C VAL A 184 18.87 -25.72 1.86
N TYR A 185 19.78 -24.93 2.44
CA TYR A 185 20.80 -24.23 1.69
C TYR A 185 21.94 -25.16 1.26
N PRO A 186 22.20 -25.30 -0.04
CA PRO A 186 23.42 -25.94 -0.51
C PRO A 186 24.63 -25.09 -0.07
N LYS A 187 25.65 -25.73 0.52
CA LYS A 187 26.88 -25.06 0.93
C LYS A 187 27.48 -24.26 -0.23
N ARG A 188 27.85 -23.00 0.02
CA ARG A 188 28.64 -22.15 -0.92
C ARG A 188 28.06 -22.08 -2.33
N HIS A 189 26.73 -22.16 -2.50
CA HIS A 189 26.12 -21.97 -3.80
C HIS A 189 26.12 -20.48 -4.19
N ARG A 190 27.28 -20.02 -4.68
CA ARG A 190 27.56 -18.60 -4.98
C ARG A 190 26.52 -18.00 -5.92
N LEU A 191 26.04 -18.77 -6.90
CA LEU A 191 25.00 -18.33 -7.83
C LEU A 191 23.67 -18.04 -7.11
N GLY A 192 23.29 -18.86 -6.14
CA GLY A 192 22.02 -18.68 -5.40
C GLY A 192 22.06 -17.46 -4.50
N ALA A 193 23.19 -17.25 -3.82
CA ALA A 193 23.39 -16.05 -3.01
C ALA A 193 23.49 -14.79 -3.88
N ALA A 194 24.18 -14.84 -5.03
CA ALA A 194 24.25 -13.72 -5.96
C ALA A 194 22.86 -13.34 -6.50
N LEU A 195 22.01 -14.31 -6.81
CA LEU A 195 20.63 -14.06 -7.24
C LEU A 195 19.79 -13.39 -6.15
N LEU A 196 19.93 -13.79 -4.88
CA LEU A 196 19.21 -13.15 -3.76
C LEU A 196 19.69 -11.72 -3.50
N VAL A 197 20.99 -11.47 -3.60
CA VAL A 197 21.56 -10.11 -3.50
C VAL A 197 21.10 -9.24 -4.66
N ALA A 198 21.13 -9.76 -5.88
CA ALA A 198 20.63 -9.06 -7.07
C ALA A 198 19.13 -8.76 -6.95
N TYR A 199 18.34 -9.72 -6.46
CA TYR A 199 16.92 -9.53 -6.17
C TYR A 199 16.70 -8.40 -5.15
N ALA A 200 17.43 -8.40 -4.03
CA ALA A 200 17.29 -7.35 -3.01
C ALA A 200 17.64 -5.97 -3.58
N ALA A 201 18.71 -5.86 -4.36
CA ALA A 201 19.11 -4.62 -5.02
C ALA A 201 18.05 -4.14 -6.03
N MET A 202 17.56 -5.04 -6.88
CA MET A 202 16.51 -4.73 -7.87
C MET A 202 15.20 -4.30 -7.20
N LEU A 203 14.83 -4.93 -6.08
CA LEU A 203 13.64 -4.57 -5.32
C LEU A 203 13.76 -3.15 -4.74
N ILE A 204 14.91 -2.79 -4.15
CA ILE A 204 15.16 -1.45 -3.63
C ILE A 204 15.11 -0.41 -4.76
N ILE A 205 15.82 -0.64 -5.86
CA ILE A 205 15.85 0.26 -7.02
C ILE A 205 14.44 0.45 -7.58
N CYS A 206 13.69 -0.64 -7.76
CA CYS A 206 12.33 -0.59 -8.28
C CYS A 206 11.41 0.26 -7.40
N VAL A 207 11.47 0.10 -6.07
CA VAL A 207 10.66 0.89 -5.14
C VAL A 207 11.07 2.35 -5.15
N GLU A 208 12.37 2.64 -5.08
CA GLU A 208 12.89 4.01 -5.04
C GLU A 208 12.53 4.76 -6.34
N GLU A 209 12.76 4.15 -7.49
CA GLU A 209 12.40 4.74 -8.78
C GLU A 209 10.87 4.85 -8.95
N SER A 210 10.09 3.88 -8.47
CA SER A 210 8.63 3.98 -8.49
C SER A 210 8.12 5.16 -7.67
N VAL A 211 8.67 5.38 -6.47
CA VAL A 211 8.30 6.51 -5.60
C VAL A 211 8.78 7.84 -6.20
N ARG A 212 10.03 7.88 -6.67
CA ARG A 212 10.63 9.09 -7.23
C ARG A 212 9.88 9.57 -8.47
N THR A 213 9.66 8.68 -9.43
CA THR A 213 9.01 9.03 -10.71
C THR A 213 7.53 9.41 -10.50
N SER A 214 6.78 8.69 -9.66
CA SER A 214 5.39 9.06 -9.36
C SER A 214 5.27 10.41 -8.64
N SER A 215 6.18 10.71 -7.71
CA SER A 215 6.17 11.99 -6.99
C SER A 215 6.51 13.16 -7.91
N LEU A 216 7.45 12.99 -8.83
CA LEU A 216 7.77 14.00 -9.84
C LEU A 216 6.59 14.23 -10.81
N ALA A 217 5.89 13.15 -11.20
CA ALA A 217 4.71 13.24 -12.07
C ALA A 217 3.58 14.08 -11.45
N CYS A 218 3.38 13.95 -10.13
CA CYS A 218 2.29 14.61 -9.42
C CYS A 218 2.70 15.94 -8.76
N GLN A 219 3.98 16.32 -8.80
CA GLN A 219 4.47 17.59 -8.26
C GLN A 219 3.72 18.84 -8.78
N PRO A 220 3.26 18.91 -10.05
CA PRO A 220 2.46 20.03 -10.54
C PRO A 220 1.03 20.10 -9.99
N HIS A 221 0.57 19.03 -9.33
CA HIS A 221 -0.81 18.80 -8.89
C HIS A 221 -0.89 18.59 -7.37
N PRO A 222 -0.72 19.64 -6.55
CA PRO A 222 -0.74 19.52 -5.09
C PRO A 222 -2.08 19.01 -4.52
N GLU A 223 -3.18 19.21 -5.25
CA GLU A 223 -4.52 18.69 -4.94
C GLU A 223 -4.63 17.15 -5.07
N CYS A 224 -3.66 16.50 -5.70
CA CYS A 224 -3.57 15.05 -5.72
C CYS A 224 -2.97 14.55 -4.41
N VAL A 225 -3.82 14.33 -3.41
CA VAL A 225 -3.43 13.92 -2.06
C VAL A 225 -2.83 12.51 -2.04
N VAL A 226 -3.39 11.58 -2.82
CA VAL A 226 -2.91 10.19 -2.89
C VAL A 226 -2.70 9.80 -4.34
N ASN A 227 -1.50 9.31 -4.65
CA ASN A 227 -1.11 8.81 -5.95
C ASN A 227 -0.57 7.37 -5.88
N ALA A 228 -0.77 6.60 -6.95
CA ALA A 228 -0.16 5.29 -7.08
C ALA A 228 1.34 5.43 -7.40
N ARG A 229 2.16 4.53 -6.87
CA ARG A 229 3.61 4.56 -7.04
C ARG A 229 4.03 3.60 -8.12
N ARG A 230 4.34 4.12 -9.30
CA ARG A 230 4.72 3.32 -10.45
C ARG A 230 5.99 3.85 -11.07
N TRP A 231 6.85 2.92 -11.47
CA TRP A 231 8.01 3.25 -12.27
C TRP A 231 7.56 3.56 -13.70
N THR A 232 7.46 4.86 -14.01
CA THR A 232 7.08 5.35 -15.34
C THR A 232 8.14 6.27 -15.92
N VAL A 233 8.32 6.21 -17.24
CA VAL A 233 9.17 7.16 -17.95
C VAL A 233 8.42 8.47 -18.12
N LEU A 234 8.91 9.52 -17.46
CA LEU A 234 8.35 10.87 -17.52
C LEU A 234 8.69 11.54 -18.84
N GLU A 235 7.67 12.03 -19.53
CA GLU A 235 7.84 12.93 -20.68
C GLU A 235 8.00 14.36 -20.18
N ALA A 236 9.00 15.07 -20.71
CA ALA A 236 9.31 16.43 -20.26
C ALA A 236 8.10 17.35 -20.44
N GLY A 237 7.56 17.87 -19.33
CA GLY A 237 6.45 18.83 -19.32
C GLY A 237 5.04 18.22 -19.41
N SER A 238 4.89 16.89 -19.31
CA SER A 238 3.56 16.26 -19.35
C SER A 238 2.81 16.38 -18.02
N LEU A 239 1.60 16.97 -18.04
CA LEU A 239 0.71 17.12 -16.87
C LEU A 239 -0.27 15.94 -16.71
N THR A 240 -0.37 15.05 -17.70
CA THR A 240 -1.36 13.96 -17.73
C THR A 240 -0.81 12.63 -17.21
N GLN A 241 0.46 12.61 -16.79
CA GLN A 241 1.16 11.39 -16.38
C GLN A 241 1.04 11.08 -14.89
N CYS A 242 0.47 11.97 -14.08
CA CYS A 242 0.27 11.71 -12.64
C CYS A 242 -0.74 10.58 -12.42
N PRO A 243 -0.36 9.45 -11.79
CA PRO A 243 -1.26 8.36 -11.46
C PRO A 243 -2.06 8.69 -10.18
N CYS A 244 -2.93 9.70 -10.27
CA CYS A 244 -3.69 10.18 -9.12
C CYS A 244 -4.84 9.23 -8.75
N LEU A 245 -4.93 8.88 -7.46
CA LEU A 245 -6.00 8.04 -6.90
C LEU A 245 -7.05 8.88 -6.16
N MET A 246 -6.62 9.95 -5.49
CA MET A 246 -7.49 10.81 -4.68
C MET A 246 -7.19 12.27 -4.97
N LEU A 247 -8.16 12.93 -5.60
CA LEU A 247 -8.13 14.34 -5.93
C LEU A 247 -9.03 15.07 -4.93
N ILE A 248 -8.45 15.97 -4.13
CA ILE A 248 -9.18 16.78 -3.17
C ILE A 248 -8.76 18.24 -3.31
N ASP A 249 -9.68 19.08 -3.76
CA ASP A 249 -9.50 20.54 -3.81
C ASP A 249 -10.70 21.21 -3.16
N ARG A 250 -10.54 21.56 -1.88
CA ARG A 250 -11.58 22.18 -1.07
C ARG A 250 -11.15 23.56 -0.64
N ASP A 251 -11.97 24.55 -0.95
CA ASP A 251 -11.83 25.90 -0.41
C ASP A 251 -12.97 26.20 0.54
N LEU A 252 -12.73 25.96 1.84
CA LEU A 252 -13.76 26.07 2.86
C LEU A 252 -14.04 27.52 3.29
N ALA A 253 -13.14 28.46 2.98
CA ALA A 253 -13.20 29.83 3.48
C ALA A 253 -12.62 30.83 2.47
N PRO A 254 -13.34 31.12 1.36
CA PRO A 254 -12.96 32.18 0.45
C PRO A 254 -12.87 33.51 1.21
N LYS A 255 -11.79 34.26 1.01
CA LYS A 255 -11.49 35.44 1.83
C LYS A 255 -12.28 36.66 1.38
N THR A 256 -12.70 36.68 0.12
CA THR A 256 -13.43 37.79 -0.48
C THR A 256 -14.69 37.31 -1.19
N TYR A 257 -15.70 38.17 -1.25
CA TYR A 257 -16.93 37.91 -2.00
C TYR A 257 -16.65 37.66 -3.49
N ALA A 258 -15.68 38.38 -4.07
CA ALA A 258 -15.28 38.21 -5.47
C ALA A 258 -14.67 36.83 -5.77
N GLU A 259 -13.88 36.27 -4.85
CA GLU A 259 -13.36 34.90 -4.97
C GLU A 259 -14.47 33.85 -4.87
N TRP A 260 -15.50 34.11 -4.06
CA TRP A 260 -16.65 33.23 -3.94
C TRP A 260 -17.57 33.28 -5.17
N GLU A 261 -17.79 34.47 -5.74
CA GLU A 261 -18.65 34.66 -6.92
C GLU A 261 -17.99 34.14 -8.21
N ASN A 262 -16.65 34.19 -8.29
CA ASN A 262 -15.88 33.67 -9.42
C ASN A 262 -14.84 32.62 -8.97
N PRO A 263 -15.28 31.39 -8.64
CA PRO A 263 -14.38 30.36 -8.16
C PRO A 263 -13.42 29.87 -9.26
N MET A 264 -12.25 29.40 -8.85
CA MET A 264 -11.23 28.89 -9.78
C MET A 264 -11.76 27.75 -10.64
N ASN A 265 -11.60 27.84 -11.95
CA ASN A 265 -11.98 26.79 -12.90
C ASN A 265 -10.97 25.64 -12.87
N VAL A 266 -11.46 24.45 -12.51
CA VAL A 266 -10.65 23.24 -12.38
C VAL A 266 -10.94 22.20 -13.46
N THR A 267 -11.81 22.51 -14.43
CA THR A 267 -12.26 21.54 -15.45
C THR A 267 -11.09 20.87 -16.19
N GLU A 268 -10.13 21.68 -16.66
CA GLU A 268 -8.92 21.19 -17.33
C GLU A 268 -8.03 20.36 -16.40
N LYS A 269 -7.91 20.78 -15.13
CA LYS A 269 -7.10 20.08 -14.14
C LYS A 269 -7.67 18.70 -13.79
N VAL A 270 -8.99 18.63 -13.63
CA VAL A 270 -9.70 17.36 -13.44
C VAL A 270 -9.52 16.47 -14.67
N ALA A 271 -9.62 17.02 -15.89
CA ALA A 271 -9.38 16.25 -17.12
C ALA A 271 -7.96 15.67 -17.16
N GLN A 272 -6.94 16.46 -16.81
CA GLN A 272 -5.54 16.03 -16.78
C GLN A 272 -5.30 14.89 -15.79
N LEU A 273 -5.81 15.02 -14.56
CA LEU A 273 -5.66 13.99 -13.52
C LEU A 273 -6.54 12.75 -13.77
N ALA A 274 -7.67 12.91 -14.46
CA ALA A 274 -8.54 11.82 -14.86
C ALA A 274 -8.04 11.09 -16.13
N ALA A 275 -7.10 11.64 -16.89
CA ALA A 275 -6.66 11.12 -18.18
C ALA A 275 -6.21 9.65 -18.12
N LYS A 276 -5.60 9.22 -17.01
CA LYS A 276 -5.17 7.85 -16.74
C LYS A 276 -6.29 6.89 -16.33
N GLY A 277 -7.45 7.40 -15.91
CA GLY A 277 -8.59 6.59 -15.49
C GLY A 277 -8.45 5.94 -14.11
N GLU A 278 -7.58 6.49 -13.26
CA GLU A 278 -7.17 5.84 -11.99
C GLU A 278 -7.83 6.44 -10.75
N LEU A 279 -8.52 7.58 -10.89
CA LEU A 279 -9.19 8.23 -9.77
C LEU A 279 -10.22 7.31 -9.10
N HIS A 280 -10.09 7.20 -7.78
CA HIS A 280 -11.02 6.53 -6.88
C HIS A 280 -11.89 7.53 -6.11
N THR A 281 -11.36 8.73 -5.84
CA THR A 281 -12.04 9.76 -5.09
C THR A 281 -11.83 11.12 -5.74
N LEU A 282 -12.92 11.85 -5.96
CA LEU A 282 -12.94 13.24 -6.44
C LEU A 282 -13.78 14.07 -5.48
N GLN A 283 -13.15 15.05 -4.82
CA GLN A 283 -13.82 15.95 -3.89
C GLN A 283 -13.47 17.39 -4.23
N LEU A 284 -14.48 18.18 -4.60
CA LEU A 284 -14.32 19.57 -4.97
C LEU A 284 -15.31 20.42 -4.16
N THR A 285 -14.80 21.47 -3.51
CA THR A 285 -15.63 22.44 -2.78
C THR A 285 -15.24 23.86 -3.20
N ASN A 286 -16.23 24.69 -3.59
CA ASN A 286 -16.02 26.07 -4.06
C ASN A 286 -15.01 26.17 -5.23
N ARG A 287 -15.21 25.32 -6.24
CA ARG A 287 -14.41 25.27 -7.47
C ARG A 287 -15.30 25.20 -8.69
N TYR A 288 -15.01 25.95 -9.74
CA TYR A 288 -15.82 25.89 -10.95
C TYR A 288 -15.57 24.60 -11.74
N LEU A 289 -16.60 23.76 -11.82
CA LEU A 289 -16.67 22.57 -12.66
C LEU A 289 -18.07 22.50 -13.30
N GLY A 290 -18.30 23.34 -14.32
CA GLY A 290 -19.61 23.45 -14.97
C GLY A 290 -20.08 22.13 -15.60
N THR A 291 -19.15 21.39 -16.23
CA THR A 291 -19.39 20.08 -16.83
C THR A 291 -18.29 19.10 -16.44
N LEU A 292 -18.65 17.84 -16.24
CA LEU A 292 -17.68 16.77 -15.98
C LEU A 292 -16.92 16.43 -17.28
N PRO A 293 -15.58 16.43 -17.27
CA PRO A 293 -14.78 16.15 -18.47
C PRO A 293 -14.92 14.68 -18.91
N GLU A 294 -14.85 14.43 -20.22
CA GLU A 294 -15.01 13.07 -20.80
C GLU A 294 -13.91 12.11 -20.31
N GLU A 295 -12.72 12.60 -19.96
CA GLU A 295 -11.64 11.82 -19.38
C GLU A 295 -12.06 11.11 -18.09
N LEU A 296 -12.93 11.75 -17.28
CA LEU A 296 -13.43 11.17 -16.04
C LEU A 296 -14.26 9.92 -16.27
N ARG A 297 -14.89 9.76 -17.44
CA ARG A 297 -15.63 8.54 -17.82
C ARG A 297 -14.75 7.28 -17.78
N ARG A 298 -13.42 7.44 -17.96
CA ARG A 298 -12.44 6.33 -17.89
C ARG A 298 -12.20 5.83 -16.47
N CYS A 299 -12.51 6.63 -15.44
CA CYS A 299 -12.32 6.29 -14.03
C CYS A 299 -13.35 5.27 -13.53
N LYS A 300 -13.33 4.04 -14.07
CA LYS A 300 -14.28 2.97 -13.70
C LYS A 300 -14.15 2.47 -12.25
N ASN A 301 -13.09 2.88 -11.56
CA ASN A 301 -12.86 2.56 -10.16
C ASN A 301 -13.25 3.70 -9.20
N LEU A 302 -13.89 4.76 -9.68
CA LEU A 302 -14.39 5.85 -8.85
C LEU A 302 -15.41 5.33 -7.83
N ARG A 303 -15.21 5.66 -6.55
CA ARG A 303 -16.04 5.23 -5.42
C ARG A 303 -16.69 6.41 -4.69
N HIS A 304 -15.99 7.54 -4.63
CA HIS A 304 -16.47 8.73 -3.95
C HIS A 304 -16.39 9.93 -4.89
N LEU A 305 -17.53 10.52 -5.19
CA LEU A 305 -17.63 11.79 -5.91
C LEU A 305 -18.35 12.77 -4.98
N SER A 306 -17.78 13.93 -4.72
CA SER A 306 -18.41 15.00 -3.95
C SER A 306 -18.13 16.32 -4.66
N LEU A 307 -19.19 17.00 -5.06
CA LEU A 307 -19.17 18.24 -5.81
C LEU A 307 -20.03 19.26 -5.06
N GLU A 308 -19.38 20.08 -4.25
CA GLU A 308 -20.04 21.08 -3.40
C GLU A 308 -19.76 22.49 -3.93
N TYR A 309 -20.81 23.25 -4.21
CA TYR A 309 -20.69 24.61 -4.76
C TYR A 309 -19.81 24.69 -6.03
N THR A 310 -19.97 23.73 -6.94
CA THR A 310 -19.12 23.61 -8.13
C THR A 310 -19.70 24.18 -9.43
N HIS A 311 -20.88 24.80 -9.36
CA HIS A 311 -21.65 25.26 -10.52
C HIS A 311 -21.95 24.15 -11.55
N THR A 312 -21.86 22.89 -11.16
CA THR A 312 -22.23 21.74 -12.00
C THR A 312 -23.74 21.71 -12.18
N GLN A 313 -24.22 21.97 -13.40
CA GLN A 313 -25.67 22.07 -13.67
C GLN A 313 -26.27 20.74 -14.10
N THR A 314 -25.51 19.93 -14.83
CA THR A 314 -25.98 18.68 -15.43
C THR A 314 -24.94 17.60 -15.31
N PHE A 315 -25.38 16.39 -14.96
CA PHE A 315 -24.55 15.20 -15.07
C PHE A 315 -24.60 14.65 -16.51
N PRO A 316 -23.47 14.21 -17.07
CA PRO A 316 -23.45 13.60 -18.40
C PRO A 316 -24.14 12.23 -18.37
N ALA A 317 -24.67 11.79 -19.51
CA ALA A 317 -25.42 10.53 -19.61
C ALA A 317 -24.61 9.29 -19.18
N TRP A 318 -23.28 9.34 -19.33
CA TRP A 318 -22.38 8.26 -18.96
C TRP A 318 -22.09 8.15 -17.45
N ILE A 319 -22.62 9.05 -16.61
CA ILE A 319 -22.41 9.00 -15.14
C ILE A 319 -22.86 7.65 -14.54
N GLY A 320 -23.89 7.02 -15.13
CA GLY A 320 -24.37 5.70 -14.72
C GLY A 320 -23.42 4.54 -15.03
N GLU A 321 -22.33 4.78 -15.79
CA GLU A 321 -21.31 3.76 -16.05
C GLU A 321 -20.38 3.52 -14.85
N PHE A 322 -20.43 4.36 -13.81
CA PHE A 322 -19.66 4.19 -12.59
C PHE A 322 -20.28 3.14 -11.65
N THR A 323 -20.08 1.86 -11.98
CA THR A 323 -20.66 0.73 -11.24
C THR A 323 -20.09 0.53 -9.83
N LYS A 324 -19.00 1.22 -9.48
CA LYS A 324 -18.31 1.12 -8.18
C LYS A 324 -18.53 2.37 -7.31
N LEU A 325 -19.34 3.32 -7.76
CA LEU A 325 -19.63 4.53 -7.01
C LEU A 325 -20.45 4.17 -5.78
N GLU A 326 -19.90 4.48 -4.60
CA GLU A 326 -20.52 4.26 -3.30
C GLU A 326 -21.18 5.56 -2.79
N PHE A 327 -20.59 6.72 -3.11
CA PHE A 327 -21.05 8.04 -2.69
C PHE A 327 -21.00 9.05 -3.84
N LEU A 328 -22.07 9.84 -3.99
CA LEU A 328 -22.25 10.96 -4.92
C LEU A 328 -22.90 12.15 -4.20
#